data_AF-A0A380FMJ6-F1
#
_entry.id   AF-A0A380FMJ6-F1
#
_cell.length_a   1.000
_cell.length_b   1.000
_cell.length_c   1.000
_cell.angle_alpha   90.00
_cell.angle_beta   90.00
_cell.angle_gamma   90.00
#
_symmetry.space_group_name_H-M   'P 1'
#
loop_
_entity.id
_entity.type
_entity.pdbx_description
1 polymer ?
#
loop_
_entity_poly.entity_id
_entity_poly.type
_entity_poly.pdbx_seq_one_letter_code
_entity_poly.pdbx_strand_id
1 'polypeptide(L)' 'MAHDYYSAERAQLSNNAQILTMGAQIIGIEVAKKNVEAYLNVSWEGGSQRKVDKIDEIEAHENT' A
#
# COMPACT_ATOMS: atom_id res chain seq x y z
N MET A 1 -1.70 6.35 -2.10
CA MET A 1 -2.52 6.44 -3.33
C MET A 1 -1.79 5.75 -4.46
N ALA A 2 -2.43 4.85 -5.18
CA ALA A 2 -1.87 4.16 -6.34
C ALA A 2 -2.59 4.60 -7.63
N HIS A 3 -1.82 4.73 -8.71
CA HIS A 3 -2.33 5.09 -10.04
C HIS A 3 -1.92 4.08 -11.12
N ASP A 4 -1.05 3.13 -10.79
CA ASP A 4 -0.60 2.07 -11.69
C ASP A 4 -0.40 0.74 -10.93
N TYR A 5 -0.14 -0.32 -11.68
CA TYR A 5 0.05 -1.68 -11.17
C TYR A 5 1.23 -1.77 -10.19
N TYR A 6 2.36 -1.16 -10.55
CA TYR A 6 3.58 -1.24 -9.77
C TYR A 6 3.40 -0.59 -8.39
N SER A 7 2.84 0.62 -8.34
CA SER A 7 2.59 1.30 -7.08
C SER A 7 1.54 0.60 -6.20
N ALA A 8 0.55 -0.07 -6.81
CA ALA A 8 -0.41 -0.90 -6.08
C ALA A 8 0.24 -2.14 -5.44
N GLU A 9 1.04 -2.89 -6.20
CA GLU A 9 1.77 -4.07 -5.70
C GLU A 9 2.79 -3.67 -4.61
N ARG A 10 3.56 -2.61 -4.86
CA ARG A 10 4.59 -2.12 -3.92
C ARG A 10 4.00 -1.54 -2.64
N ALA A 11 2.75 -1.06 -2.65
CA ALA A 11 2.08 -0.63 -1.42
C ALA A 11 2.05 -1.77 -0.40
N GLN A 12 1.73 -2.99 -0.83
CA GLN A 12 1.73 -4.16 0.04
C GLN A 12 3.16 -4.65 0.30
N LEU A 13 3.95 -4.91 -0.74
CA LEU A 13 5.29 -5.50 -0.63
C LEU A 13 6.36 -4.63 0.06
N SER A 14 6.15 -3.31 0.17
CA SER A 14 7.15 -2.38 0.72
C SER A 14 6.73 -1.74 2.03
N ASN A 15 5.43 -1.56 2.22
CA ASN A 15 4.89 -0.75 3.29
C ASN A 15 3.87 -1.51 4.15
N ASN A 16 3.60 -2.79 3.85
CA ASN A 16 2.54 -3.55 4.50
C ASN A 16 1.22 -2.74 4.54
N ALA A 17 0.87 -2.09 3.42
CA ALA A 17 -0.26 -1.17 3.40
C ALA A 17 -1.57 -1.91 3.65
N GLN A 18 -2.35 -1.50 4.64
CA GLN A 18 -3.66 -2.11 4.96
C GLN A 18 -4.84 -1.49 4.20
N ILE A 19 -4.61 -0.35 3.53
CA ILE A 19 -5.62 0.38 2.76
C ILE A 19 -5.02 0.80 1.43
N LEU A 20 -5.68 0.43 0.33
CA LEU A 20 -5.40 0.93 -1.00
C LEU A 20 -6.33 2.10 -1.33
N THR A 21 -5.76 3.26 -1.69
CA THR A 21 -6.53 4.44 -2.13
C THR A 21 -6.27 4.76 -3.60
N MET A 22 -7.34 5.10 -4.33
CA MET A 22 -7.34 5.41 -5.76
C MET A 22 -8.31 6.54 -6.08
N GLY A 23 -8.12 7.23 -7.21
CA GLY A 23 -8.96 8.36 -7.63
C GLY A 23 -9.80 8.04 -8.87
N ALA A 24 -11.13 8.08 -8.74
CA ALA A 24 -12.07 7.76 -9.82
C ALA A 24 -12.01 8.74 -11.02
N GLN A 25 -11.55 9.97 -10.80
CA GLN A 25 -11.33 10.96 -11.86
C GLN A 25 -9.92 10.91 -12.46
N ILE A 26 -9.04 10.06 -11.91
CA ILE A 26 -7.62 9.99 -12.31
C ILE A 26 -7.35 8.72 -13.11
N ILE A 27 -7.92 7.59 -12.71
CA ILE A 27 -7.75 6.30 -13.38
C ILE A 27 -9.09 5.72 -13.83
N GLY A 28 -9.11 5.12 -15.02
CA GLY A 28 -10.28 4.43 -15.55
C GLY A 28 -10.58 3.12 -14.81
N ILE A 29 -11.81 2.63 -14.95
CA ILE A 29 -12.31 1.45 -14.19
C ILE A 29 -11.49 0.17 -14.42
N GLU A 30 -11.04 -0.08 -15.65
CA GLU A 30 -10.25 -1.28 -15.96
C GLU A 30 -8.84 -1.22 -15.34
N VAL A 31 -8.23 -0.03 -15.26
CA VAL A 31 -6.96 0.16 -14.56
C VAL A 31 -7.15 -0.01 -13.05
N ALA A 32 -8.24 0.56 -12.50
CA ALA A 32 -8.56 0.40 -11.09
C ALA A 32 -8.73 -1.08 -10.68
N LYS A 33 -9.43 -1.89 -11.50
CA LYS A 33 -9.55 -3.34 -11.27
C LYS A 33 -8.19 -4.04 -11.23
N LYS A 34 -7.32 -3.75 -12.21
CA LYS A 34 -5.97 -4.33 -12.26
C LYS A 34 -5.10 -3.93 -11.06
N ASN A 35 -5.23 -2.68 -10.59
CA ASN A 35 -4.51 -2.22 -9.40
C ASN A 35 -5.00 -2.93 -8.14
N VAL A 36 -6.32 -3.13 -7.99
CA VAL A 36 -6.89 -3.91 -6.89
C VAL A 36 -6.40 -5.35 -6.92
N GLU A 37 -6.41 -5.98 -8.10
CA GLU A 37 -5.88 -7.34 -8.28
C GLU A 37 -4.40 -7.44 -7.91
N ALA A 38 -3.57 -6.50 -8.38
CA ALA A 38 -2.14 -6.44 -8.06
C ALA A 38 -1.88 -6.34 -6.55
N TYR A 39 -2.65 -5.49 -5.87
CA TYR A 39 -2.53 -5.28 -4.43
C TYR A 39 -2.97 -6.51 -3.62
N LEU A 40 -4.06 -7.17 -4.02
CA LEU A 40 -4.62 -8.32 -3.30
C LEU A 40 -3.86 -9.63 -3.55
N ASN A 41 -3.18 -9.77 -4.69
CA ASN A 41 -2.48 -11.00 -5.06
C ASN A 41 -1.06 -11.13 -4.48
N VAL A 42 -0.56 -10.10 -3.81
CA VAL A 42 0.75 -10.14 -3.15
C VAL A 42 0.59 -10.07 -1.63
N SER A 43 1.54 -10.66 -0.92
CA SER A 43 1.56 -10.67 0.55
C SER A 43 2.83 -10.04 1.07
N TRP A 44 2.71 -9.38 2.22
CA TRP A 44 3.88 -8.81 2.89
C TRP A 44 4.80 -9.92 3.43
N GLU A 45 6.10 -9.81 3.12
CA GLU A 45 7.12 -10.80 3.52
C GLU A 45 8.19 -10.21 4.45
N GLY A 46 7.97 -9.02 5.02
CA GLY A 46 8.89 -8.43 6.00
C GLY A 46 10.16 -7.77 5.44
N GLY A 47 10.36 -7.73 4.11
CA GLY A 47 11.59 -7.21 3.51
C GLY A 47 11.91 -5.73 3.83
N SER A 48 10.90 -4.94 4.24
CA SER A 48 11.04 -3.54 4.66
C SER A 48 10.60 -3.29 6.11
N GLN A 49 10.58 -4.32 6.97
CA GLN A 49 10.06 -4.27 8.35
C GLN A 49 10.61 -3.11 9.18
N ARG A 50 11.93 -2.88 9.14
CA ARG A 50 12.58 -1.76 9.85
C ARG A 50 11.96 -0.38 9.56
N LYS A 51 11.39 -0.16 8.37
CA LYS A 51 10.71 1.11 8.05
C LYS A 51 9.32 1.17 8.65
N VAL A 52 8.60 0.04 8.66
CA VAL A 52 7.27 -0.09 9.26
C VAL A 52 7.38 0.10 10.77
N ASP A 53 8.34 -0.57 11.43
CA ASP A 53 8.55 -0.45 12.88
C ASP A 53 8.77 1.01 13.31
N LYS A 54 9.51 1.80 12.50
CA LYS A 54 9.72 3.23 12.77
C LYS A 54 8.44 4.06 12.70
N ILE A 55 7.50 3.68 11.83
CA ILE A 55 6.21 4.36 11.74
C ILE A 55 5.40 4.01 12.99
N ASP A 56 5.35 2.74 13.37
CA ASP A 56 4.65 2.26 14.56
C ASP A 56 5.20 2.91 15.85
N GLU A 57 6.52 3.07 15.96
CA GLU A 57 7.19 3.78 17.06
C GLU A 57 6.75 5.25 17.17
N ILE A 58 6.61 5.94 16.04
CA ILE A 58 6.14 7.34 16.01
C ILE A 58 4.68 7.42 16.46
N GLU A 59 3.82 6.55 15.94
CA GLU A 59 2.40 6.49 16.34
C GLU A 59 2.24 6.19 17.83
N ALA A 60 3.07 5.29 18.40
CA ALA A 60 3.04 5.01 19.82
C ALA A 60 3.45 6.21 20.68
N HIS A 61 4.47 6.97 20.24
CA HIS A 61 4.92 8.17 20.93
C HIS A 61 3.89 9.31 20.88
N GLU A 62 3.17 9.50 19.76
CA GLU A 62 2.13 10.54 19.65
C GLU A 62 0.86 10.23 20.45
N ASN A 63 0.58 8.94 20.71
CA ASN A 63 -0.58 8.50 21.48
C ASN A 63 -0.37 8.48 23.01
N THR A 64 0.78 8.97 23.51
CA THR A 64 1.13 9.07 24.93
C THR A 64 1.06 10.52 25.41
#